data_AF-A0A0G1CU87-F1
#
_entry.id   AF-A0A0G1CU87-F1
#
_cell.length_a   1.000
_cell.length_b   1.000
_cell.length_c   1.000
_cell.angle_alpha   90.00
_cell.angle_beta   90.00
_cell.angle_gamma   90.00
#
_symmetry.space_group_name_H-M   'P 1'
#
loop_
_entity.id
_entity.type
_entity.pdbx_description
1 polymer ?
#
loop_
_entity_poly.entity_id
_entity_poly.type
_entity_poly.pdbx_seq_one_letter_code
_entity_poly.pdbx_strand_id
1 'polypeptide(L)'
;MKVTRPIEETACDVCGQAQTQMRVCSVCKKDICHIHVMEWRVIVEQNQGALGDTAIICVECGIKIDRTFKNLGIFKNTMLIRKENLK
;
A
#
# COMPACT_ATOMS: atom_id res chain seq x y z
N MET A 1 -15.07 34.59 -14.22
CA MET A 1 -13.86 34.22 -13.46
C MET A 1 -13.94 32.73 -13.14
N LYS A 2 -12.97 31.90 -13.56
CA LYS A 2 -12.95 30.47 -13.25
C LYS A 2 -12.52 30.33 -11.79
N VAL A 3 -13.47 30.01 -10.91
CA VAL A 3 -13.20 29.64 -9.52
C VAL A 3 -12.49 28.29 -9.56
N THR A 4 -11.15 28.32 -9.45
CA THR A 4 -10.36 27.13 -9.15
C THR A 4 -10.75 26.66 -7.76
N ARG A 5 -11.43 25.52 -7.68
CA ARG A 5 -11.76 24.86 -6.42
C ARG A 5 -10.45 24.62 -5.65
N PRO A 6 -10.42 24.79 -4.32
CA PRO A 6 -9.25 24.43 -3.54
C PRO A 6 -8.98 22.94 -3.78
N ILE A 7 -7.79 22.62 -4.28
CA ILE A 7 -7.30 21.24 -4.32
C ILE A 7 -7.06 20.90 -2.85
N GLU A 8 -7.77 19.91 -2.31
CA GLU A 8 -7.53 19.45 -0.94
C GLU A 8 -6.10 18.89 -0.86
N GLU A 9 -5.17 19.74 -0.43
CA GLU A 9 -3.80 19.38 -0.19
C GLU A 9 -3.72 18.59 1.12
N THR A 10 -3.74 17.26 1.00
CA THR A 10 -3.55 16.37 2.15
C THR A 10 -2.06 16.21 2.44
N ALA A 11 -1.68 16.37 3.71
CA ALA A 11 -0.32 16.16 4.17
C ALA A 11 0.02 14.67 4.26
N CYS A 12 1.24 14.31 3.84
CA CYS A 12 1.75 12.96 4.00
C CYS A 12 1.96 12.60 5.47
N ASP A 13 1.37 11.49 5.91
CA ASP A 13 1.52 10.99 7.27
C ASP A 13 2.95 10.55 7.63
N VAL A 14 3.82 10.38 6.62
CA VAL A 14 5.22 9.96 6.81
C VAL A 14 6.18 11.14 6.89
N CYS A 15 6.08 12.10 5.96
CA CYS A 15 7.01 13.24 5.88
C CYS A 15 6.39 14.61 6.17
N GLY A 16 5.08 14.68 6.41
CA GLY A 16 4.34 15.91 6.68
C GLY A 16 4.14 16.83 5.46
N GLN A 17 4.72 16.50 4.30
CA GLN A 17 4.59 17.33 3.11
C GLN A 17 3.20 17.19 2.47
N ALA A 18 2.55 18.31 2.24
CA ALA A 18 1.35 18.41 1.44
C ALA A 18 1.67 18.09 -0.03
N GLN A 19 0.90 17.19 -0.64
CA GLN A 19 0.96 16.91 -2.08
C GLN A 19 -0.43 16.79 -2.67
N THR A 20 -0.53 17.12 -3.96
CA THR A 20 -1.76 16.97 -4.74
C THR A 20 -2.06 15.52 -5.12
N GLN A 21 -1.08 14.62 -5.04
CA GLN A 21 -1.24 13.20 -5.34
C GLN A 21 -0.86 12.36 -4.13
N MET A 22 -1.88 12.03 -3.33
CA MET A 22 -1.79 11.15 -2.18
C MET A 22 -2.40 9.79 -2.52
N ARG A 23 -1.80 8.73 -1.98
CA ARG A 23 -2.34 7.37 -2.04
C ARG A 23 -2.65 6.91 -0.63
N VAL A 24 -3.62 6.02 -0.46
CA VAL A 24 -3.97 5.48 0.86
C VAL A 24 -3.27 4.15 1.09
N CYS A 25 -2.63 3.99 2.24
CA CYS A 25 -2.05 2.70 2.61
C CYS A 25 -3.15 1.66 2.85
N SER A 26 -3.07 0.52 2.16
CA SER A 26 -4.04 -0.58 2.29
C SER A 26 -4.11 -1.16 3.70
N VAL A 27 -3.01 -1.08 4.46
CA VAL A 27 -2.84 -1.67 5.79
C VAL A 27 -3.28 -0.72 6.91
N CYS A 28 -2.67 0.47 7.01
CA CYS A 28 -2.92 1.41 8.11
C CYS A 28 -3.88 2.55 7.76
N LYS A 29 -4.38 2.60 6.51
CA LYS A 29 -5.32 3.62 5.99
C LYS A 29 -4.83 5.08 6.08
N LYS A 30 -3.52 5.29 6.29
CA LYS A 30 -2.86 6.60 6.25
C LYS A 30 -2.68 7.13 4.83
N ASP A 31 -2.68 8.45 4.69
CA ASP A 31 -2.39 9.16 3.45
C ASP A 31 -0.87 9.28 3.25
N ILE A 32 -0.39 8.74 2.13
CA ILE A 32 1.03 8.67 1.81
C ILE A 32 1.33 9.30 0.46
N CYS A 33 2.40 10.09 0.42
CA CYS A 33 2.88 10.64 -0.84
C CYS A 33 3.57 9.56 -1.67
N HIS A 34 3.68 9.79 -2.98
CA HIS A 34 4.24 8.82 -3.93
C HIS A 34 5.66 8.33 -3.60
N ILE A 35 6.45 9.12 -2.86
CA ILE A 35 7.82 8.76 -2.43
C ILE A 35 7.82 7.70 -1.32
N HIS A 36 6.82 7.73 -0.43
CA HIS A 36 6.73 6.83 0.73
C HIS A 36 5.77 5.65 0.49
N VAL A 37 5.39 5.45 -0.78
CA VAL A 37 4.61 4.30 -1.24
C VAL A 37 5.56 3.17 -1.60
N MET A 38 5.26 1.97 -1.12
CA MET A 38 5.80 0.71 -1.61
C MET A 38 4.68 -0.06 -2.30
N GLU A 39 4.90 -0.46 -3.55
CA GLU A 39 3.99 -1.34 -4.27
C GLU A 39 4.29 -2.80 -3.92
N TRP A 40 3.28 -3.50 -3.43
CA TRP A 40 3.36 -4.91 -3.08
C TRP A 40 2.45 -5.72 -3.98
N ARG A 41 3.00 -6.79 -4.57
CA ARG A 41 2.19 -7.69 -5.37
C ARG A 41 1.49 -8.67 -4.44
N VAL A 42 0.17 -8.55 -4.34
CA VAL A 42 -0.67 -9.47 -3.60
C VAL A 42 -1.17 -10.52 -4.57
N ILE A 43 -0.72 -11.76 -4.40
CA ILE A 43 -1.25 -12.88 -5.15
C ILE A 43 -2.36 -13.48 -4.30
N VAL A 44 -3.59 -13.26 -4.73
CA VAL A 44 -4.76 -13.91 -4.12
C VAL A 44 -4.99 -15.20 -4.87
N GLU A 45 -4.78 -16.33 -4.18
CA GLU A 45 -5.13 -17.64 -4.71
C GLU A 45 -6.66 -17.74 -4.70
N GLN A 46 -7.28 -17.77 -5.88
CA GLN A 46 -8.70 -18.07 -6.04
C GLN A 46 -8.85 -19.49 -6.59
N ASN A 47 -10.00 -20.12 -6.30
CA ASN A 47 -10.36 -21.43 -6.85
C ASN A 47 -10.36 -21.49 -8.40
N GLN A 48 -10.27 -20.34 -9.09
CA GLN A 48 -10.19 -20.21 -10.56
C GLN A 48 -8.83 -19.70 -11.08
N GLY A 49 -7.81 -19.57 -10.22
CA GLY A 49 -6.48 -19.10 -10.58
C GLY A 49 -5.92 -18.05 -9.62
N ALA A 50 -4.64 -17.73 -9.79
CA ALA A 50 -3.97 -16.67 -9.02
C ALA A 50 -4.21 -15.31 -9.68
N LEU A 51 -4.97 -14.43 -9.03
CA LEU A 51 -5.09 -13.02 -9.43
C LEU A 51 -4.01 -12.24 -8.69
N GLY A 52 -3.10 -11.63 -9.44
CA GLY A 52 -2.14 -10.68 -8.90
C GLY A 52 -2.79 -9.31 -8.83
N ASP A 53 -3.13 -8.87 -7.64
CA ASP A 53 -3.52 -7.49 -7.35
C ASP A 53 -2.30 -6.72 -6.80
N THR A 54 -2.31 -5.39 -6.92
CA THR A 54 -1.23 -4.54 -6.38
C THR A 54 -1.76 -3.78 -5.19
N ALA A 55 -1.28 -4.13 -4.00
CA ALA A 55 -1.59 -3.37 -2.79
C ALA A 55 -0.61 -2.20 -2.64
N ILE A 56 -1.16 -1.02 -2.42
CA ILE A 56 -0.39 0.16 -2.05
C ILE A 56 -0.14 0.10 -0.55
N ILE A 57 1.13 0.04 -0.14
CA ILE A 57 1.53 -0.06 1.27
C ILE A 57 2.48 1.09 1.60
N CYS A 58 2.38 1.69 2.79
CA CYS A 58 3.36 2.70 3.20
C CYS A 58 4.70 2.03 3.55
N VAL A 59 5.80 2.77 3.43
CA VAL A 59 7.13 2.25 3.76
C VAL A 59 7.22 1.64 5.17
N GLU A 60 6.56 2.24 6.17
CA GLU A 60 6.55 1.73 7.55
C GLU A 60 5.86 0.36 7.67
N CYS A 61 4.70 0.20 7.03
CA CYS A 61 3.99 -1.08 6.99
C CYS A 61 4.76 -2.10 6.15
N GLY A 62 5.35 -1.68 5.03
CA GLY A 62 6.19 -2.51 4.18
C GLY A 62 7.37 -3.09 4.95
N ILE A 63 8.09 -2.29 5.75
CA ILE A 63 9.21 -2.77 6.58
C ILE A 63 8.74 -3.78 7.63
N LYS A 64 7.58 -3.57 8.28
CA LYS A 64 7.02 -4.51 9.27
C LYS A 64 6.68 -5.85 8.63
N ILE A 65 6.08 -5.81 7.45
CA ILE A 65 5.74 -6.99 6.66
C ILE A 65 7.04 -7.69 6.21
N ASP A 66 7.96 -6.98 5.56
CA ASP A 66 9.24 -7.51 5.09
C ASP A 66 10.07 -8.17 6.20
N ARG A 67 10.12 -7.60 7.40
CA ARG A 67 10.75 -8.24 8.57
C ARG A 67 10.07 -9.56 8.93
N THR A 68 8.75 -9.60 8.89
CA THR A 68 7.97 -10.82 9.17
C THR A 68 8.26 -11.89 8.11
N PHE A 69 8.27 -11.52 6.83
CA PHE A 69 8.54 -12.45 5.72
C PHE A 69 10.00 -12.91 5.67
N LYS A 70 10.98 -12.03 5.95
CA LYS A 70 12.40 -12.40 6.08
C LYS A 70 12.64 -13.39 7.21
N ASN A 71 11.97 -13.21 8.36
CA ASN A 71 12.01 -14.18 9.45
C ASN A 71 11.44 -15.55 9.04
N LEU A 72 10.53 -15.58 8.06
CA LEU A 72 9.96 -16.79 7.46
C LEU A 72 10.75 -17.31 6.24
N GLY A 73 11.87 -16.67 5.87
CA GLY A 73 12.69 -17.07 4.72
C GLY A 73 12.08 -16.74 3.34
N ILE A 74 11.13 -15.81 3.26
CA ILE A 74 10.46 -15.40 2.02
C ILE A 74 11.06 -14.08 1.52
N PHE A 75 11.72 -14.11 0.36
CA PHE A 75 12.58 -13.02 -0.14
C PHE A 75 11.99 -12.19 -1.30
N LYS A 76 10.67 -12.09 -1.43
CA LYS A 76 10.04 -11.30 -2.50
C LYS A 76 8.93 -10.42 -1.92
N ASN A 77 8.73 -9.22 -2.47
CA ASN A 77 7.58 -8.33 -2.23
C ASN A 77 6.28 -8.92 -2.81
N THR A 78 6.08 -10.21 -2.58
CA THR A 78 4.97 -11.01 -3.09
C THR A 78 4.33 -11.69 -1.89
N MET A 79 3.11 -11.27 -1.57
CA MET A 79 2.33 -11.86 -0.50
C MET A 79 1.31 -12.83 -1.10
N LEU A 80 1.35 -14.09 -0.69
CA LEU A 80 0.33 -15.09 -1.02
C LEU A 80 -0.71 -15.09 0.11
N ILE A 81 -1.93 -14.64 -0.19
CA ILE A 81 -3.04 -14.66 0.77
C ILE A 81 -4.10 -15.63 0.23
N ARG A 82 -4.47 -16.62 1.05
CA ARG A 82 -5.63 -17.47 0.77
C ARG A 82 -6.91 -16.71 1.06
N LYS A 83 -7.87 -16.75 0.12
CA LYS A 83 -9.15 -16.02 0.19
C LYS A 83 -9.92 -16.24 1.50
N GLU A 84 -9.77 -17.40 2.15
CA GLU A 84 -10.37 -17.71 3.46
C GLU A 84 -9.95 -16.75 4.59
N ASN A 85 -8.82 -16.05 4.45
CA ASN A 85 -8.30 -15.08 5.41
C ASN A 85 -8.66 -13.61 5.08
N LEU A 86 -9.27 -13.35 3.92
CA LEU A 86 -9.78 -12.02 3.52
C LEU A 86 -11.26 -11.94 3.93
N LYS A 87 -11.53 -11.60 5.19
CA LYS A 87 -12.87 -11.29 5.69
C LYS A 87 -13.19 -9.82 5.55
#